data_AF-A0A2E8JI96-F1
#
_entry.id   AF-A0A2E8JI96-F1
#
_cell.length_a   1.000
_cell.length_b   1.000
_cell.length_c   1.000
_cell.angle_alpha   90.00
_cell.angle_beta   90.00
_cell.angle_gamma   90.00
#
_symmetry.space_group_name_H-M   'P 1'
#
loop_
_entity.id
_entity.type
_entity.pdbx_description
1 polymer ?
#
loop_
_entity_poly.entity_id
_entity_poly.type
_entity_poly.pdbx_seq_one_letter_code
_entity_poly.pdbx_strand_id
1 'polypeptide(L)'
;MYIYWILLFAAILSEVIATTCMKLSVGFTRWLPSTMMYVFYSASGIFITFAIKRIELSIAYAIWAGLGVVLTTFIGIMLFKETVTTVKMISTMMIICGVLGLYLSQPTQA
;
A
#
# COMPACT_ATOMS: atom_id res chain seq x y z
N MET A 1 16.92 13.50 0.72
CA MET A 1 15.53 13.73 1.14
C MET A 1 14.53 13.05 0.19
N TYR A 2 14.59 13.29 -1.13
CA TYR A 2 13.68 12.68 -2.11
C TYR A 2 13.74 11.15 -2.26
N ILE A 3 14.92 10.55 -2.07
CA ILE A 3 15.11 9.11 -2.30
C ILE A 3 14.25 8.23 -1.38
N TYR A 4 13.96 8.68 -0.16
CA TYR A 4 13.14 7.94 0.81
C TYR A 4 11.65 7.96 0.44
N TRP A 5 11.18 9.07 -0.12
CA TRP A 5 9.83 9.17 -0.68
C TRP A 5 9.67 8.30 -1.93
N ILE A 6 10.69 8.23 -2.78
CA ILE A 6 10.71 7.33 -3.94
C ILE A 6 10.69 5.86 -3.48
N LEU A 7 11.47 5.50 -2.46
CA LEU A 7 11.45 4.16 -1.86
C LEU A 7 10.09 3.82 -1.26
N LEU A 8 9.44 4.77 -0.58
CA LEU A 8 8.11 4.59 -0.03
C LEU A 8 7.07 4.35 -1.14
N PHE A 9 7.14 5.13 -2.23
CA PHE A 9 6.28 4.93 -3.39
C PHE A 9 6.53 3.58 -4.07
N ALA A 10 7.79 3.18 -4.22
CA ALA A 10 8.18 1.87 -4.73
C ALA A 10 7.69 0.72 -3.82
N ALA A 11 7.71 0.91 -2.50
CA ALA A 11 7.16 -0.04 -1.54
C ALA A 11 5.67 -0.26 -1.78
N ILE A 12 4.90 0.82 -1.90
CA ILE A 12 3.45 0.76 -2.17
C ILE A 12 3.17 0.06 -3.50
N LEU A 13 3.87 0.43 -4.58
CA LEU A 13 3.68 -0.23 -5.87
C LEU A 13 3.96 -1.74 -5.78
N SER A 14 5.05 -2.11 -5.11
CA SER A 14 5.41 -3.50 -4.90
C SER A 14 4.35 -4.25 -4.09
N GLU A 15 3.83 -3.66 -3.02
CA GLU A 15 2.75 -4.23 -2.21
C GLU A 15 1.46 -4.42 -3.03
N VAL A 16 1.10 -3.43 -3.84
CA VAL A 16 -0.09 -3.45 -4.69
C VAL A 16 0.01 -4.56 -5.74
N ILE A 17 1.19 -4.76 -6.33
CA ILE A 17 1.46 -5.89 -7.23
C ILE A 17 1.37 -7.21 -6.47
N ALA A 18 1.97 -7.29 -5.27
CA ALA A 18 1.95 -8.50 -4.44
C ALA A 18 0.52 -8.92 -4.06
N THR A 19 -0.30 -7.98 -3.61
CA THR A 19 -1.71 -8.19 -3.24
C THR A 19 -2.57 -8.56 -4.45
N THR A 20 -2.29 -8.00 -5.62
CA THR A 20 -2.92 -8.41 -6.88
C THR A 20 -2.57 -9.85 -7.23
N CYS A 21 -1.29 -10.22 -7.15
CA CYS A 21 -0.82 -11.60 -7.33
C CYS A 21 -1.42 -12.56 -6.29
N MET A 22 -1.58 -12.13 -5.04
CA MET A 22 -2.23 -12.90 -3.98
C MET A 22 -3.64 -13.31 -4.40
N LYS A 23 -4.43 -12.36 -4.91
CA LYS A 23 -5.79 -12.63 -5.39
C LYS A 23 -5.81 -13.50 -6.64
N LEU A 24 -4.82 -13.33 -7.53
CA LEU A 24 -4.64 -14.18 -8.72
C LEU A 24 -4.17 -15.61 -8.42
N SER A 25 -3.58 -15.85 -7.24
CA SER A 25 -3.09 -17.17 -6.85
C SER A 25 -4.20 -18.19 -6.54
N VAL A 26 -5.46 -17.73 -6.42
CA VAL A 26 -6.64 -18.53 -6.07
C VAL A 26 -6.38 -19.38 -4.81
N GLY A 27 -5.80 -18.78 -3.77
CA GLY A 27 -5.46 -19.52 -2.54
C GLY A 27 -4.24 -20.44 -2.71
N PHE A 28 -3.19 -19.94 -3.36
CA PHE A 28 -1.91 -20.64 -3.56
C PHE A 28 -1.93 -21.83 -4.53
N THR A 29 -2.98 -22.00 -5.33
CA THR A 29 -3.05 -23.10 -6.31
C THR A 29 -2.12 -22.87 -7.50
N ARG A 30 -1.81 -21.61 -7.85
CA ARG A 30 -0.92 -21.27 -8.96
C ARG A 30 0.47 -20.85 -8.45
N TRP A 31 1.47 -21.67 -8.77
CA TRP A 31 2.86 -21.47 -8.34
C TRP A 31 3.51 -20.16 -8.79
N LEU A 32 3.22 -19.70 -10.01
CA LEU A 32 3.81 -18.47 -10.56
C LEU A 32 3.35 -17.19 -9.81
N PRO A 33 2.04 -16.90 -9.66
CA PRO A 33 1.60 -15.74 -8.88
C PRO A 33 1.90 -15.88 -7.38
N SER A 34 1.93 -17.08 -6.82
CA SER A 34 2.31 -17.27 -5.41
C SER A 34 3.78 -16.91 -5.14
N THR A 35 4.71 -17.36 -5.98
CA THR A 35 6.12 -17.00 -5.82
C THR A 35 6.35 -15.51 -6.03
N MET A 36 5.73 -14.90 -7.04
CA MET A 36 5.77 -13.45 -7.24
C MET A 36 5.21 -12.68 -6.04
N MET A 37 4.07 -13.11 -5.48
CA MET A 37 3.49 -12.48 -4.28
C MET A 37 4.53 -12.37 -3.16
N TYR A 38 5.20 -13.47 -2.81
CA TYR A 38 6.21 -13.45 -1.74
C TYR A 38 7.38 -12.51 -2.08
N VAL A 39 7.90 -12.56 -3.30
CA VAL A 39 9.01 -11.70 -3.74
C VAL A 39 8.65 -10.22 -3.62
N PHE A 40 7.48 -9.82 -4.12
CA PHE A 40 7.04 -8.42 -4.09
C PHE A 40 6.67 -7.95 -2.66
N TYR A 41 6.12 -8.83 -1.81
CA TYR A 41 5.90 -8.50 -0.39
C TYR A 41 7.22 -8.28 0.34
N SER A 42 8.20 -9.16 0.14
CA SER A 42 9.54 -9.00 0.72
C SER A 42 10.20 -7.71 0.23
N ALA A 43 10.13 -7.42 -1.07
CA ALA A 43 10.65 -6.18 -1.64
C ALA A 43 9.99 -4.94 -1.04
N SER A 44 8.66 -4.93 -0.90
CA SER A 44 7.92 -3.85 -0.23
C SER A 44 8.39 -3.65 1.21
N GLY A 45 8.51 -4.73 1.97
CA GLY A 45 8.99 -4.70 3.36
C GLY A 45 10.40 -4.12 3.50
N ILE A 46 11.29 -4.42 2.57
CA ILE A 46 12.63 -3.86 2.53
C ILE A 46 12.58 -2.36 2.23
N PHE A 47 11.84 -1.95 1.20
CA PHE A 47 11.75 -0.54 0.81
C PHE A 47 11.15 0.35 1.91
N ILE A 48 10.09 -0.10 2.58
CA ILE A 48 9.52 0.66 3.71
C ILE A 48 10.50 0.74 4.88
N THR A 49 11.23 -0.34 5.17
CA THR A 49 12.27 -0.38 6.22
C THR A 49 13.38 0.63 5.95
N PHE A 50 13.74 0.86 4.69
CA PHE A 50 14.68 1.92 4.33
C PHE A 50 14.05 3.32 4.36
N ALA A 51 12.77 3.46 4.00
CA ALA A 51 12.05 4.74 4.02
C ALA A 51 11.91 5.30 5.46
N ILE A 52 11.60 4.44 6.44
CA ILE A 52 11.43 4.83 7.85
C ILE A 52 12.73 5.27 8.53
N LYS A 53 13.90 5.10 7.89
CA LYS A 53 15.18 5.63 8.41
C LYS A 53 15.24 7.16 8.40
N ARG A 54 14.36 7.84 7.64
CA ARG A 54 14.29 9.30 7.52
C ARG A 54 12.90 9.87 7.67
N ILE A 55 11.87 9.06 7.51
CA ILE A 55 10.47 9.43 7.66
C ILE A 55 10.01 8.86 8.99
N GLU A 56 9.24 9.61 9.78
CA GLU A 56 8.67 9.07 11.00
C GLU A 56 7.86 7.82 10.71
N LEU A 57 8.06 6.79 11.54
CA LEU A 57 7.42 5.49 11.41
C LEU A 57 5.90 5.63 11.23
N SER A 58 5.26 6.46 12.04
CA SER A 58 3.82 6.71 12.01
C SER A 58 3.33 7.22 10.66
N ILE A 59 4.05 8.18 10.06
CA ILE A 59 3.68 8.79 8.78
C ILE A 59 3.92 7.80 7.65
N ALA A 60 5.09 7.15 7.65
CA ALA A 60 5.44 6.19 6.62
C ALA A 60 4.44 5.04 6.55
N TYR A 61 4.06 4.48 7.70
CA TYR A 61 3.04 3.43 7.78
C TYR A 61 1.65 3.94 7.40
N ALA A 62 1.26 5.15 7.81
CA ALA A 62 -0.02 5.72 7.45
C ALA A 62 -0.15 5.90 5.93
N ILE A 63 0.87 6.47 5.29
CA ILE A 63 0.89 6.66 3.83
C ILE A 63 0.92 5.31 3.12
N TRP A 64 1.78 4.38 3.56
CA TRP A 64 1.91 3.05 2.96
C TRP A 64 0.58 2.28 3.00
N ALA A 65 -0.03 2.15 4.18
CA ALA A 65 -1.31 1.47 4.33
C ALA A 65 -2.46 2.21 3.62
N GLY A 66 -2.49 3.54 3.71
CA GLY A 66 -3.53 4.37 3.09
C GLY A 66 -3.54 4.27 1.57
N LEU A 67 -2.42 4.60 0.94
CA LEU A 67 -2.28 4.50 -0.52
C LEU A 67 -2.40 3.05 -0.98
N GLY A 68 -1.85 2.08 -0.24
CA GLY A 68 -2.00 0.66 -0.53
C GLY A 68 -3.48 0.26 -0.64
N VAL A 69 -4.32 0.64 0.34
CA VAL A 69 -5.77 0.37 0.31
C VAL A 69 -6.47 1.06 -0.86
N VAL A 70 -6.13 2.32 -1.16
CA VAL A 70 -6.75 3.06 -2.28
C VAL A 70 -6.41 2.40 -3.62
N LEU A 71 -5.13 2.10 -3.86
CA LEU A 71 -4.65 1.47 -5.09
C LEU A 71 -5.19 0.05 -5.26
N THR A 72 -5.13 -0.78 -4.21
CA THR A 72 -5.67 -2.14 -4.24
C THR A 72 -7.18 -2.15 -4.43
N THR A 73 -7.91 -1.20 -3.84
CA THR A 73 -9.35 -1.04 -4.09
C THR A 73 -9.61 -0.68 -5.55
N PHE A 74 -8.85 0.26 -6.12
CA PHE A 74 -8.98 0.66 -7.51
C PHE A 74 -8.71 -0.51 -8.47
N ILE A 75 -7.65 -1.27 -8.22
CA ILE A 75 -7.30 -2.48 -8.99
C ILE A 75 -8.34 -3.59 -8.79
N GLY A 76 -8.88 -3.75 -7.58
CA GLY A 76 -9.99 -4.65 -7.29
C GLY A 76 -11.20 -4.38 -8.20
N ILE A 77 -11.53 -3.11 -8.39
CA ILE A 77 -12.66 -2.69 -9.22
C ILE A 77 -12.33 -2.87 -10.71
N MET A 78 -11.14 -2.47 -11.15
CA MET A 78 -10.78 -2.50 -12.57
C MET A 78 -10.47 -3.91 -13.09
N LEU A 79 -9.67 -4.67 -12.34
CA LEU A 79 -9.15 -5.97 -12.75
C LEU A 79 -10.09 -7.13 -12.36
N PHE A 80 -10.68 -7.06 -11.17
CA PHE A 80 -11.54 -8.12 -10.63
C PHE A 80 -13.04 -7.81 -10.71
N LYS A 81 -13.41 -6.63 -11.24
CA LYS A 81 -14.80 -6.17 -11.36
C LYS A 81 -15.58 -6.26 -10.04
N GLU A 82 -14.89 -6.00 -8.92
CA GLU A 82 -15.55 -5.97 -7.62
C GLU A 82 -16.66 -4.92 -7.57
N THR A 83 -17.77 -5.28 -6.96
CA THR A 83 -18.89 -4.35 -6.73
C THR A 83 -18.45 -3.22 -5.81
N VAL A 84 -18.63 -1.99 -6.31
CA VAL A 84 -18.39 -0.77 -5.54
C VAL A 84 -19.65 -0.46 -4.76
N THR A 85 -19.68 -0.83 -3.49
CA THR A 85 -20.75 -0.40 -2.59
C THR A 85 -20.48 1.02 -2.11
N THR A 86 -21.53 1.84 -1.96
CA THR A 86 -21.44 3.20 -1.40
C THR A 86 -20.69 3.23 -0.07
N VAL A 87 -20.88 2.21 0.78
CA VAL A 87 -20.16 2.03 2.04
C VAL A 87 -18.65 1.88 1.83
N LYS A 88 -18.21 1.08 0.85
CA LYS A 88 -16.78 0.88 0.55
C LYS A 88 -16.14 2.22 0.17
N MET A 89 -16.81 3.02 -0.65
CA MET A 89 -16.33 4.34 -1.07
C MET A 89 -16.22 5.33 0.10
N ILE A 90 -17.22 5.40 0.97
CA ILE A 90 -17.20 6.27 2.15
C ILE A 90 -16.07 5.84 3.10
N SER A 91 -15.92 4.53 3.35
CA SER A 91 -14.83 4.02 4.19
C SER A 91 -13.46 4.34 3.61
N THR A 92 -13.25 4.19 2.30
CA THR A 92 -12.00 4.57 1.64
C THR A 92 -11.72 6.07 1.79
N MET A 93 -12.73 6.93 1.64
CA MET A 93 -12.58 8.37 1.88
C MET A 93 -12.19 8.69 3.32
N MET A 94 -12.77 7.98 4.29
CA MET A 94 -12.45 8.16 5.71
C MET A 94 -11.00 7.75 6.02
N ILE A 95 -10.51 6.67 5.40
CA ILE A 95 -9.10 6.26 5.49
C ILE A 95 -8.19 7.36 4.93
N ILE A 96 -8.51 7.91 3.76
CA ILE A 96 -7.73 9.01 3.15
C ILE A 96 -7.68 10.21 4.10
N CYS A 97 -8.83 10.62 4.67
CA CYS A 97 -8.88 11.71 5.64
C CYS A 97 -8.03 11.43 6.89
N GLY A 98 -8.06 10.20 7.43
CA GLY A 98 -7.24 9.81 8.57
C GLY A 98 -5.74 9.88 8.27
N VAL A 99 -5.33 9.42 7.09
CA VAL A 99 -3.94 9.46 6.64
C VAL A 99 -3.47 10.90 6.44
N LEU A 100 -4.31 11.75 5.84
CA LEU A 100 -4.02 13.18 5.71
C LEU A 100 -3.93 13.88 7.07
N GLY A 101 -4.79 13.53 8.02
CA GLY A 101 -4.74 14.06 9.38
C GLY A 101 -3.44 13.68 10.09
N LEU A 102 -3.01 12.42 9.99
CA LEU A 102 -1.73 11.96 10.53
C LEU A 102 -0.54 12.62 9.86
N TYR A 103 -0.60 12.79 8.53
CA TYR A 103 0.41 13.54 7.79
C TYR A 103 0.47 14.99 8.27
N LEU A 104 -0.65 15.69 8.42
CA LEU A 104 -0.65 17.08 8.89
C LEU A 104 -0.22 17.25 10.35
N SER A 105 -0.49 16.23 11.17
CA SER A 105 -0.09 16.21 12.59
C SER A 105 1.40 15.93 12.80
N GLN A 106 2.17 15.68 11.74
CA GLN A 106 3.60 15.47 11.87
C GLN A 106 4.26 16.69 12.51
N PRO A 107 4.87 16.56 13.70
CA PRO A 107 5.76 17.61 14.17
C PRO A 107 6.92 17.65 13.16
N THR A 108 7.13 18.82 12.53
CA THR A 108 8.33 19.08 11.74
C THR A 108 9.52 18.66 12.60
N GLN A 109 10.17 17.54 12.26
CA GLN A 109 11.35 17.08 13.00
C GLN A 109 12.38 18.21 12.94
N ALA A 110 12.53 18.90 14.06
CA ALA A 110 13.57 19.88 14.32
C ALA A 110 14.90 19.17 14.62
#